data_AF-A0AAD7N572-F1
#
_entry.id   AF-A0AAD7N572-F1
#
_cell.length_a   1.000
_cell.length_b   1.000
_cell.length_c   1.000
_cell.angle_alpha   90.00
_cell.angle_beta   90.00
_cell.angle_gamma   90.00
#
_symmetry.space_group_name_H-M   'P 1'
#
loop_
_entity.id
_entity.type
_entity.pdbx_description
1 polymer ?
#
loop_
_entity_poly.entity_id
_entity_poly.type
_entity_poly.pdbx_seq_one_letter_code
_entity_poly.pdbx_strand_id
1 'polypeptide(L)'
;RTAPIHFCHIQRDEAATNGHLAEATRMVRTACELPRVHGPIALDLPLPPNPENGEFQVQKVTADIPNNMRGLEEPTIRPTQPAFPAPHRGRDKLIAMREANRKKVMEAPNRAVFWREIKRLADPKPAPISVTADELKTVFEKRLNPPEVLPPQFDGVQHEINKILVTFLPEKTEDRTPEGFFSRKWTEDDMGRLKDHIRKHGMDS
;
A
#
# COMPACT_ATOMS: atom_id res chain seq x y z
N ARG A 1 -1.73 13.13 -29.78
CA ARG A 1 -1.92 11.77 -30.35
C ARG A 1 -1.22 10.80 -29.42
N THR A 2 -1.96 10.12 -28.56
CA THR A 2 -1.43 9.15 -27.59
C THR A 2 -2.50 8.08 -27.39
N ALA A 3 -2.14 6.82 -27.58
CA ALA A 3 -3.03 5.66 -27.52
C ALA A 3 -3.11 5.10 -26.07
N PRO A 4 -4.27 4.60 -25.63
CA PRO A 4 -4.42 4.01 -24.30
C PRO A 4 -3.81 2.60 -24.26
N ILE A 5 -3.10 2.28 -23.17
CA ILE A 5 -2.53 0.97 -22.90
C ILE A 5 -3.46 0.24 -21.91
N HIS A 6 -3.96 -0.93 -22.32
CA HIS A 6 -4.70 -1.85 -21.47
C HIS A 6 -3.81 -3.02 -21.05
N PHE A 7 -3.94 -3.46 -19.79
CA PHE A 7 -3.32 -4.69 -19.30
C PHE A 7 -4.39 -5.74 -19.01
N CYS A 8 -4.25 -6.90 -19.65
CA CYS A 8 -5.07 -8.08 -19.51
C CYS A 8 -4.21 -9.22 -18.97
N HIS A 9 -4.70 -9.94 -17.95
CA HIS A 9 -4.03 -11.12 -17.42
C HIS A 9 -4.54 -12.37 -18.13
N ILE A 10 -3.74 -12.89 -19.07
CA ILE A 10 -4.09 -14.05 -19.90
C ILE A 10 -3.68 -15.34 -19.17
N GLN A 11 -4.59 -16.31 -19.09
CA GLN A 11 -4.27 -17.65 -18.56
C GLN A 11 -3.34 -18.40 -19.51
N ARG A 12 -2.40 -19.18 -18.95
CA ARG A 12 -1.21 -19.73 -19.61
C ARG A 12 -1.46 -20.47 -20.94
N ASP A 13 -2.62 -21.09 -21.10
CA ASP A 13 -2.88 -21.99 -22.23
C ASP A 13 -3.49 -21.28 -23.45
N GLU A 14 -4.16 -20.13 -23.26
CA GLU A 14 -4.70 -19.29 -24.36
C GLU A 14 -3.70 -18.22 -24.85
N ALA A 15 -2.58 -18.06 -24.15
CA ALA A 15 -1.56 -17.07 -24.47
C ALA A 15 -0.65 -17.47 -25.64
N ALA A 16 -0.55 -18.76 -25.95
CA ALA A 16 0.37 -19.27 -26.99
C ALA A 16 -0.11 -18.96 -28.43
N THR A 17 -1.41 -18.74 -28.63
CA THR A 17 -2.03 -18.55 -29.95
C THR A 17 -2.55 -17.13 -30.20
N ASN A 18 -2.58 -16.27 -29.19
CA ASN A 18 -3.09 -14.90 -29.33
C ASN A 18 -1.96 -13.90 -29.65
N GLY A 19 -2.08 -13.22 -30.80
CA GLY A 19 -1.12 -12.20 -31.27
C GLY A 19 -0.87 -11.04 -30.28
N HIS A 20 -1.74 -10.89 -29.28
CA HIS A 20 -1.59 -9.95 -28.18
C HIS A 20 -0.34 -10.22 -27.31
N LEU A 21 0.07 -11.49 -27.11
CA LEU A 21 1.29 -11.80 -26.35
C LEU A 21 2.55 -11.39 -27.12
N ALA A 22 2.58 -11.67 -28.43
CA ALA A 22 3.67 -11.26 -29.30
C ALA A 22 3.82 -9.74 -29.28
N GLU A 23 2.70 -9.01 -29.32
CA GLU A 23 2.72 -7.56 -29.39
C GLU A 23 3.00 -6.88 -28.04
N ALA A 24 2.51 -7.43 -26.94
CA ALA A 24 2.92 -7.02 -25.60
C ALA A 24 4.43 -7.25 -25.38
N THR A 25 4.96 -8.40 -25.84
CA THR A 25 6.40 -8.71 -25.74
C THR A 25 7.23 -7.74 -26.60
N ARG A 26 6.72 -7.37 -27.78
CA ARG A 26 7.35 -6.35 -28.64
C ARG A 26 7.38 -4.99 -27.96
N MET A 27 6.25 -4.52 -27.41
CA MET A 27 6.19 -3.24 -26.69
C MET A 27 7.10 -3.20 -25.47
N VAL A 28 7.20 -4.30 -24.71
CA VAL A 28 8.15 -4.42 -23.59
C VAL A 28 9.59 -4.33 -24.08
N ARG A 29 9.98 -5.01 -25.17
CA ARG A 29 11.32 -4.89 -25.75
C ARG A 29 11.63 -3.46 -26.19
N THR A 30 10.72 -2.83 -26.92
CA THR A 30 10.90 -1.45 -27.38
C THR A 30 10.96 -0.45 -26.22
N ALA A 31 10.21 -0.66 -25.14
CA ALA A 31 10.27 0.17 -23.93
C ALA A 31 11.56 -0.06 -23.12
N CYS A 32 12.11 -1.26 -23.13
CA CYS A 32 13.42 -1.57 -22.55
C CYS A 32 14.58 -1.02 -23.40
N GLU A 33 14.33 -0.73 -24.68
CA GLU A 33 15.22 -0.03 -25.62
C GLU A 33 14.98 1.50 -25.59
N LEU A 34 14.82 2.10 -24.40
CA LEU A 34 14.91 3.56 -24.26
C LEU A 34 16.20 4.03 -24.94
N PRO A 35 16.16 5.11 -25.76
CA PRO A 35 17.34 5.62 -26.43
C PRO A 35 18.33 6.02 -25.34
N ARG A 36 19.33 5.16 -25.12
CA ARG A 36 20.44 5.47 -24.25
C ARG A 36 21.12 6.67 -24.87
N VAL A 37 21.00 7.81 -24.21
CA VAL A 37 21.88 8.95 -24.49
C VAL A 37 23.28 8.43 -24.17
N HIS A 38 24.00 7.96 -25.19
CA HIS A 38 25.42 7.66 -25.09
C HIS A 38 26.18 8.98 -25.04
N GLY A 39 26.01 9.68 -23.93
CA GLY A 39 26.83 10.80 -23.50
C GLY A 39 27.13 10.57 -22.02
N PRO A 40 28.32 10.95 -21.53
CA PRO A 40 28.57 10.92 -20.11
C PRO A 40 27.59 11.89 -19.45
N ILE A 41 26.53 11.35 -18.83
CA ILE A 41 25.81 12.09 -17.81
C ILE A 41 26.78 12.15 -16.64
N ALA A 42 27.62 13.18 -16.63
CA ALA A 42 28.35 13.59 -15.45
C ALA A 42 27.30 14.06 -14.45
N LEU A 43 26.75 13.12 -13.68
CA LEU A 43 26.14 13.41 -12.41
C LEU A 43 27.29 13.82 -11.48
N ASP A 44 27.73 15.07 -11.62
CA ASP A 44 28.54 15.78 -10.62
C ASP A 44 27.63 16.12 -9.43
N LEU A 45 27.00 15.09 -8.87
CA LEU A 45 26.40 15.18 -7.55
C LEU A 45 27.59 15.14 -6.60
N PRO A 46 27.88 16.23 -5.85
CA PRO A 46 28.94 16.20 -4.86
C PRO A 46 28.63 15.06 -3.90
N LEU A 47 29.54 14.09 -3.83
CA LEU A 47 29.45 13.04 -2.82
C LEU A 47 29.32 13.73 -1.46
N PRO A 48 28.36 13.32 -0.61
CA PRO A 48 28.31 13.82 0.74
C PRO A 48 29.68 13.56 1.39
N PRO A 49 30.22 14.53 2.16
CA PRO A 49 31.55 14.41 2.76
C PRO A 49 31.61 13.11 3.56
N ASN A 50 32.63 12.30 3.27
CA ASN A 50 32.84 11.02 3.94
C ASN A 50 32.97 11.26 5.46
N PRO A 51 32.08 10.73 6.31
CA PRO A 51 32.08 11.03 7.75
C PRO A 51 33.27 10.43 8.50
N GLU A 52 34.17 9.71 7.84
CA GLU A 52 35.30 9.02 8.49
C GLU A 52 36.40 9.95 9.00
N ASN A 53 36.44 11.22 8.57
CA ASN A 53 37.48 12.18 9.00
C ASN A 53 36.94 13.48 9.61
N GLY A 54 35.64 13.55 9.89
CA GLY A 54 35.04 14.70 10.57
C GLY A 54 34.89 14.41 12.06
N GLU A 55 35.63 15.11 12.92
CA GLU A 55 35.23 15.29 14.31
C GLU A 55 33.86 15.97 14.34
N PHE A 56 32.80 15.17 14.34
CA PHE A 56 31.47 15.65 14.63
C PHE A 56 31.47 16.13 16.08
N GLN A 57 31.67 17.44 16.29
CA GLN A 57 31.28 18.13 17.53
C GLN A 57 29.75 18.18 17.61
N VAL A 58 29.11 17.02 17.60
CA VAL A 58 27.71 16.90 17.97
C VAL A 58 27.72 16.86 19.48
N GLN A 59 27.20 17.93 20.10
CA GLN A 59 26.97 17.99 21.54
C GLN A 59 26.08 16.80 21.92
N LYS A 60 26.69 15.77 22.47
CA LYS A 60 26.02 14.52 22.82
C LYS A 60 25.00 14.85 23.91
N VAL A 61 23.73 14.92 23.55
CA VAL A 61 22.63 15.03 24.51
C VAL A 61 22.51 13.66 25.19
N THR A 62 23.24 13.48 26.28
CA THR A 62 23.06 12.33 27.17
C THR A 62 21.94 12.68 28.14
N ALA A 63 20.84 11.93 28.09
CA ALA A 63 19.85 11.95 29.16
C ALA A 63 20.43 11.18 30.35
N ASP A 64 20.57 11.84 31.50
CA ASP A 64 20.90 11.20 32.77
C ASP A 64 19.72 10.36 33.25
N ILE A 65 19.58 9.16 32.69
CA ILE A 65 18.71 8.14 33.26
C ILE A 65 19.47 7.57 34.46
N PRO A 66 18.95 7.67 35.70
CA PRO A 66 19.61 7.10 36.87
C PRO A 66 19.78 5.59 36.66
N ASN A 67 21.04 5.19 36.54
CA ASN A 67 21.46 3.82 36.32
C ASN A 67 21.32 3.04 37.64
N ASN A 68 20.11 2.57 37.94
CA ASN A 68 19.83 1.70 39.09
C ASN A 68 20.32 0.25 38.88
N MET A 69 21.48 0.06 38.23
CA MET A 69 22.16 -1.22 38.09
C MET A 69 23.36 -1.28 39.04
N ARG A 70 23.11 -1.03 40.34
CA ARG A 70 24.09 -1.32 41.40
C ARG A 70 23.45 -2.24 42.43
N GLY A 71 23.86 -3.50 42.37
CA GLY A 71 23.46 -4.56 43.28
C GLY A 71 22.61 -5.58 42.57
N LEU A 72 23.26 -6.62 42.03
CA LEU A 72 22.80 -8.02 41.96
C LEU A 72 23.86 -8.84 41.21
N GLU A 73 25.08 -8.85 41.73
CA GLU A 73 25.99 -9.98 41.53
C GLU A 73 26.09 -10.73 42.86
N GLU A 74 25.01 -11.42 43.21
CA GLU A 74 25.11 -12.57 44.11
C GLU A 74 24.74 -13.83 43.31
N PRO A 75 25.51 -14.92 43.41
CA PRO A 75 25.20 -16.17 42.73
C PRO A 75 23.87 -16.68 43.27
N THR A 76 22.79 -16.46 42.51
CA THR A 76 21.46 -16.90 42.87
C THR A 76 21.46 -18.43 42.89
N ILE A 77 21.50 -19.00 44.10
CA ILE A 77 21.12 -20.38 44.35
C ILE A 77 19.71 -20.51 43.76
N ARG A 78 19.57 -21.22 42.64
CA ARG A 78 18.27 -21.42 42.00
C ARG A 78 17.38 -22.12 43.04
N PRO A 79 16.29 -21.51 43.50
CA PRO A 79 15.37 -22.19 44.38
C PRO A 79 14.91 -23.46 43.67
N THR A 80 15.04 -24.61 44.33
CA THR A 80 14.40 -25.85 43.88
C THR A 80 12.94 -25.53 43.64
N GLN A 81 12.50 -25.56 42.38
CA GLN A 81 11.12 -25.25 42.04
C GLN A 81 10.23 -26.21 42.83
N PRO A 82 9.30 -25.70 43.67
CA PRO A 82 8.31 -26.58 44.28
C PRO A 82 7.50 -27.24 43.17
N ALA A 83 7.12 -28.50 43.39
CA ALA A 83 6.28 -29.27 42.47
C ALA A 83 5.14 -28.40 41.94
N PHE A 84 5.02 -28.33 40.61
CA PHE A 84 4.14 -27.41 39.88
C PHE A 84 2.76 -27.28 40.56
N PRO A 85 2.35 -26.07 40.99
CA PRO A 85 0.99 -25.87 41.46
C PRO A 85 0.02 -26.09 40.29
N ALA A 86 -1.13 -26.69 40.61
CA ALA A 86 -2.32 -27.00 39.81
C ALA A 86 -2.41 -26.51 38.34
N PRO A 87 -2.99 -27.31 37.42
CA PRO A 87 -3.07 -27.03 35.99
C PRO A 87 -3.64 -25.63 35.70
N HIS A 88 -2.84 -24.84 34.97
CA HIS A 88 -3.11 -23.46 34.60
C HIS A 88 -4.53 -23.31 33.99
N ARG A 89 -5.46 -22.68 34.74
CA ARG A 89 -6.79 -22.26 34.28
C ARG A 89 -6.65 -21.33 33.07
N GLY A 90 -6.63 -21.91 31.87
CA GLY A 90 -6.45 -21.16 30.62
C GLY A 90 -5.71 -21.93 29.52
N ARG A 91 -4.90 -22.94 29.88
CA ARG A 91 -4.19 -23.76 28.88
C ARG A 91 -5.17 -24.55 28.02
N ASP A 92 -6.16 -25.17 28.62
CA ASP A 92 -7.17 -25.95 27.88
C ASP A 92 -8.00 -25.07 26.94
N LYS A 93 -8.30 -23.83 27.37
CA LYS A 93 -8.99 -22.84 26.52
C LYS A 93 -8.14 -22.45 25.30
N LEU A 94 -6.84 -22.23 25.51
CA LEU A 94 -5.91 -21.92 24.41
C LEU A 94 -5.74 -23.10 23.46
N ILE A 95 -5.67 -24.33 23.98
CA ILE A 95 -5.60 -25.55 23.16
C ILE A 95 -6.87 -25.68 22.33
N ALA A 96 -8.04 -25.57 22.96
CA ALA A 96 -9.33 -25.64 22.26
C ALA A 96 -9.46 -24.56 21.17
N MET A 97 -9.01 -23.33 21.44
CA MET A 97 -9.01 -22.25 20.45
C MET A 97 -8.08 -22.54 19.26
N ARG A 98 -6.88 -23.06 19.52
CA ARG A 98 -5.94 -23.45 18.46
C ARG A 98 -6.49 -24.59 17.62
N GLU A 99 -7.10 -25.58 18.25
CA GLU A 99 -7.72 -26.72 17.58
C GLU A 99 -8.87 -26.28 16.68
N ALA A 100 -9.74 -25.40 17.18
CA ALA A 100 -10.84 -24.83 16.41
C ALA A 100 -10.35 -24.01 15.20
N ASN A 101 -9.30 -23.21 15.37
CA ASN A 101 -8.69 -22.45 14.27
C ASN A 101 -8.03 -23.39 13.23
N ARG A 102 -7.33 -24.44 13.68
CA ARG A 102 -6.76 -25.45 12.79
C ARG A 102 -7.86 -26.11 11.96
N LYS A 103 -8.94 -26.53 12.60
CA LYS A 103 -10.09 -27.16 11.94
C LYS A 103 -10.66 -26.26 10.84
N LYS A 104 -10.90 -24.98 11.12
CA LYS A 104 -11.41 -24.00 10.14
C LYS A 104 -10.52 -23.83 8.90
N VAL A 105 -9.20 -23.87 9.08
CA VAL A 105 -8.24 -23.74 7.98
C VAL A 105 -8.17 -25.04 7.16
N MET A 106 -8.11 -26.19 7.83
CA MET A 106 -7.94 -27.49 7.16
C MET A 106 -9.22 -28.01 6.49
N GLU A 107 -10.40 -27.65 7.01
CA GLU A 107 -11.70 -28.05 6.46
C GLU A 107 -12.31 -26.97 5.53
N ALA A 108 -11.52 -25.99 5.11
CA ALA A 108 -12.01 -24.94 4.23
C ALA A 108 -12.47 -25.52 2.87
N PRO A 109 -13.73 -25.30 2.46
CA PRO A 109 -14.30 -25.94 1.27
C PRO A 109 -13.74 -25.39 -0.04
N ASN A 110 -13.17 -24.18 -0.02
CA ASN A 110 -12.57 -23.57 -1.20
C ASN A 110 -11.37 -22.69 -0.82
N ARG A 111 -10.55 -22.38 -1.84
CA ARG A 111 -9.32 -21.60 -1.68
C ARG A 111 -9.58 -20.18 -1.15
N ALA A 112 -10.73 -19.58 -1.50
CA ALA A 112 -11.08 -18.23 -1.03
C ALA A 112 -11.35 -18.20 0.48
N VAL A 113 -12.08 -19.18 0.99
CA VAL A 113 -12.39 -19.35 2.42
C VAL A 113 -11.11 -19.68 3.20
N PHE A 114 -10.25 -20.55 2.65
CA PHE A 114 -8.93 -20.84 3.23
C PHE A 114 -8.11 -19.56 3.45
N TRP A 115 -7.91 -18.76 2.39
CA TRP A 115 -7.12 -17.53 2.50
C TRP A 115 -7.78 -16.48 3.39
N ARG A 116 -9.11 -16.41 3.42
CA ARG A 116 -9.84 -15.53 4.32
C ARG A 116 -9.58 -15.89 5.79
N GLU A 117 -9.64 -17.17 6.15
CA GLU A 117 -9.35 -17.60 7.52
C GLU A 117 -7.87 -17.42 7.88
N ILE A 118 -6.94 -17.70 6.96
CA ILE A 118 -5.52 -17.43 7.17
C ILE A 118 -5.28 -15.93 7.40
N LYS A 119 -5.83 -15.05 6.56
CA LYS A 119 -5.72 -13.59 6.75
C LYS A 119 -6.30 -13.16 8.09
N ARG A 120 -7.49 -13.65 8.47
CA ARG A 120 -8.10 -13.36 9.77
C ARG A 120 -7.23 -13.77 10.96
N LEU A 121 -6.42 -14.82 10.82
CA LEU A 121 -5.55 -15.34 11.88
C LEU A 121 -4.16 -14.69 11.88
N ALA A 122 -3.63 -14.36 10.71
CA ALA A 122 -2.28 -13.83 10.53
C ALA A 122 -2.23 -12.30 10.57
N ASP A 123 -3.25 -11.64 10.04
CA ASP A 123 -3.30 -10.18 10.01
C ASP A 123 -3.51 -9.66 11.45
N PRO A 124 -2.72 -8.67 11.89
CA PRO A 124 -2.96 -8.03 13.16
C PRO A 124 -4.38 -7.46 13.14
N LYS A 125 -5.10 -7.58 14.26
CA LYS A 125 -6.42 -6.94 14.39
C LYS A 125 -6.25 -5.46 14.04
N PRO A 126 -7.03 -4.92 13.09
CA PRO A 126 -6.89 -3.52 12.71
C PRO A 126 -7.01 -2.69 13.98
N ALA A 127 -6.00 -1.87 14.23
CA ALA A 127 -6.06 -0.93 15.33
C ALA A 127 -7.26 0.00 15.09
N PRO A 128 -8.01 0.38 16.14
CA PRO A 128 -9.00 1.43 15.98
C PRO A 128 -8.32 2.65 15.38
N ILE A 129 -8.91 3.21 14.33
CA ILE A 129 -8.39 4.40 13.67
C ILE A 129 -8.35 5.49 14.73
N SER A 130 -7.14 5.94 15.09
CA SER A 130 -6.92 6.88 16.19
C SER A 130 -7.20 8.33 15.78
N VAL A 131 -7.50 8.56 14.50
CA VAL A 131 -7.69 9.89 13.92
C VAL A 131 -9.17 10.11 13.62
N THR A 132 -9.64 11.31 13.92
CA THR A 132 -11.02 11.70 13.61
C THR A 132 -11.19 12.00 12.12
N ALA A 133 -12.42 11.94 11.63
CA ALA A 133 -12.72 12.31 10.25
C ALA A 133 -12.34 13.77 9.95
N ASP A 134 -12.48 14.66 10.95
CA ASP A 134 -12.11 16.07 10.83
C ASP A 134 -10.59 16.26 10.71
N GLU A 135 -9.78 15.50 11.45
CA GLU A 135 -8.33 15.51 11.29
C GLU A 135 -7.91 15.04 9.90
N LEU A 136 -8.54 13.97 9.40
CA LEU A 136 -8.30 13.50 8.04
C LEU A 136 -8.67 14.54 6.99
N LYS A 137 -9.80 15.24 7.17
CA LYS A 137 -10.25 16.31 6.27
C LYS A 137 -9.16 17.36 6.07
N THR A 138 -8.53 17.84 7.15
CA THR A 138 -7.48 18.86 7.03
C THR A 138 -6.27 18.38 6.22
N VAL A 139 -5.86 17.13 6.40
CA VAL A 139 -4.73 16.53 5.67
C VAL A 139 -5.11 16.31 4.20
N PHE A 140 -6.32 15.84 3.92
CA PHE A 140 -6.79 15.60 2.57
C PHE A 140 -7.02 16.89 1.79
N GLU A 141 -7.61 17.93 2.39
CA GLU A 141 -7.78 19.23 1.76
C GLU A 141 -6.44 19.82 1.32
N LYS A 142 -5.40 19.70 2.16
CA LYS A 142 -4.05 20.14 1.80
C LYS A 142 -3.43 19.34 0.65
N ARG A 143 -3.80 18.07 0.48
CA ARG A 143 -3.25 17.19 -0.58
C ARG A 143 -4.04 17.25 -1.88
N LEU A 144 -5.34 17.51 -1.80
CA LEU A 144 -6.23 17.61 -2.96
C LEU A 144 -6.05 18.94 -3.69
N ASN A 145 -5.71 19.99 -2.94
CA ASN A 145 -5.45 21.29 -3.53
C ASN A 145 -3.99 21.39 -3.99
N PRO A 146 -3.73 21.89 -5.22
CA PRO A 146 -2.37 22.16 -5.65
C PRO A 146 -1.73 23.20 -4.72
N PRO A 147 -0.43 23.06 -4.40
CA PRO A 147 0.26 24.03 -3.55
C PRO A 147 0.32 25.39 -4.25
N GLU A 148 0.15 26.48 -3.49
CA GLU A 148 0.22 27.86 -4.02
C GLU A 148 1.58 28.16 -4.66
N VAL A 149 2.64 27.59 -4.08
CA VAL A 149 4.01 27.66 -4.59
C VAL A 149 4.46 26.24 -4.94
N LEU A 150 4.84 26.04 -6.21
CA LEU A 150 5.42 24.78 -6.64
C LEU A 150 6.75 24.54 -5.92
N PRO A 151 6.98 23.34 -5.37
CA PRO A 151 8.27 23.03 -4.78
C PRO A 151 9.39 23.10 -5.85
N PRO A 152 10.62 23.50 -5.48
CA PRO A 152 11.72 23.73 -6.43
C PRO A 152 12.09 22.52 -7.30
N GLN A 153 11.78 21.31 -6.83
CA GLN A 153 12.00 20.06 -7.57
C GLN A 153 11.00 19.82 -8.72
N PHE A 154 9.93 20.62 -8.81
CA PHE A 154 8.96 20.53 -9.91
C PHE A 154 9.35 21.49 -11.04
N ASP A 155 9.20 21.02 -12.28
CA ASP A 155 9.39 21.85 -13.47
C ASP A 155 8.22 22.84 -13.60
N GLY A 156 8.50 24.10 -13.25
CA GLY A 156 7.52 25.19 -13.35
C GLY A 156 7.06 25.47 -14.78
N VAL A 157 7.92 25.27 -15.79
CA VAL A 157 7.56 25.48 -17.19
C VAL A 157 6.56 24.43 -17.63
N GLN A 158 6.83 23.15 -17.31
CA GLN A 158 5.89 22.07 -17.59
C GLN A 158 4.56 22.26 -16.86
N HIS A 159 4.57 22.79 -15.64
CA HIS A 159 3.35 23.09 -14.90
C HIS A 159 2.50 24.17 -15.59
N GLU A 160 3.10 25.26 -16.06
CA GLU A 160 2.38 26.30 -16.79
C GLU A 160 1.82 25.80 -18.13
N ILE A 161 2.56 24.95 -18.85
CA ILE A 161 2.05 24.25 -20.04
C ILE A 161 0.83 23.40 -19.68
N ASN A 162 0.90 22.63 -18.59
CA ASN A 162 -0.22 21.81 -18.14
C ASN A 162 -1.44 22.66 -17.75
N LYS A 163 -1.26 23.81 -17.08
CA LYS A 163 -2.35 24.75 -16.80
C LYS A 163 -3.05 25.22 -18.08
N ILE A 164 -2.27 25.63 -19.08
CA ILE A 164 -2.79 26.03 -20.39
C ILE A 164 -3.57 24.86 -21.03
N LEU A 165 -3.00 23.65 -21.04
CA LEU A 165 -3.66 22.46 -21.58
C LEU A 165 -4.98 22.13 -20.88
N VAL A 166 -5.06 22.34 -19.56
CA VAL A 166 -6.29 22.13 -18.79
C VAL A 166 -7.39 23.08 -19.24
N THR A 167 -7.09 24.33 -19.63
CA THR A 167 -8.10 25.25 -20.16
C THR A 167 -8.71 24.81 -21.49
N PHE A 168 -8.01 23.93 -22.22
CA PHE A 168 -8.50 23.33 -23.47
C PHE A 168 -9.25 22.02 -23.25
N LEU A 169 -9.28 21.48 -22.02
CA LEU A 169 -10.09 20.32 -21.72
C LEU A 169 -11.58 20.70 -21.78
N PRO A 170 -12.41 19.90 -22.46
CA PRO A 170 -13.84 20.15 -22.48
C PRO A 170 -14.43 19.99 -21.07
N GLU A 171 -15.44 20.79 -20.75
CA GLU A 171 -16.17 20.70 -19.47
C GLU A 171 -16.69 19.27 -19.20
N LYS A 172 -17.02 18.55 -20.26
CA LYS A 172 -17.40 17.13 -20.24
C LYS A 172 -16.53 16.36 -21.20
N THR A 173 -15.76 15.40 -20.68
CA THR A 173 -15.05 14.42 -21.50
C THR A 173 -16.08 13.41 -22.01
N GLU A 174 -16.61 13.62 -23.20
CA GLU A 174 -17.43 12.62 -23.87
C GLU A 174 -16.53 11.56 -24.49
N ASP A 175 -16.77 10.31 -24.14
CA ASP A 175 -16.11 9.22 -24.82
C ASP A 175 -16.64 9.08 -26.25
N ARG A 176 -15.75 9.29 -27.22
CA ARG A 176 -16.05 9.13 -28.64
C ARG A 176 -15.47 7.84 -29.23
N THR A 177 -14.91 6.98 -28.39
CA THR A 177 -14.48 5.65 -28.83
C THR A 177 -15.73 4.83 -29.22
N PRO A 178 -15.70 4.08 -30.34
CA PRO A 178 -16.83 3.24 -30.77
C PRO A 178 -17.34 2.30 -29.67
N GLU A 179 -16.46 1.88 -28.77
CA GLU A 179 -16.70 0.91 -27.73
C GLU A 179 -17.13 1.52 -26.38
N GLY A 180 -16.99 2.83 -26.19
CA GLY A 180 -17.42 3.53 -24.97
C GLY A 180 -16.64 3.12 -23.71
N PHE A 181 -15.31 3.01 -23.81
CA PHE A 181 -14.41 2.58 -22.73
C PHE A 181 -14.37 3.50 -21.50
N PHE A 182 -14.60 4.79 -21.66
CA PHE A 182 -14.67 5.77 -20.58
C PHE A 182 -16.13 6.01 -20.17
N SER A 183 -16.34 6.07 -18.85
CA SER A 183 -17.61 6.32 -18.14
C SER A 183 -18.82 6.60 -19.05
N ARG A 184 -19.56 5.52 -19.36
CA ARG A 184 -20.90 5.59 -19.95
C ARG A 184 -21.76 6.55 -19.11
N LYS A 185 -22.55 7.41 -19.76
CA LYS A 185 -23.54 8.24 -19.05
C LYS A 185 -24.43 7.31 -18.22
N TRP A 186 -24.47 7.54 -16.91
CA TRP A 186 -25.33 6.77 -16.02
C TRP A 186 -26.77 6.96 -16.45
N THR A 187 -27.42 5.86 -16.79
CA THR A 187 -28.84 5.88 -17.12
C THR A 187 -29.67 5.84 -15.84
N GLU A 188 -30.95 6.22 -15.92
CA GLU A 188 -31.86 6.07 -14.78
C GLU A 188 -31.96 4.62 -14.29
N ASP A 189 -31.83 3.65 -15.20
CA ASP A 189 -31.77 2.23 -14.87
C ASP A 189 -30.52 1.87 -14.06
N ASP A 190 -29.34 2.40 -14.45
CA ASP A 190 -28.10 2.20 -13.69
C ASP A 190 -28.22 2.80 -12.27
N MET A 191 -28.85 3.97 -12.15
CA MET A 191 -29.13 4.60 -10.86
C MET A 191 -30.12 3.79 -10.02
N GLY A 192 -31.13 3.19 -10.64
CA GLY A 192 -32.06 2.27 -9.99
C GLY A 192 -31.35 1.04 -9.42
N ARG A 193 -30.52 0.39 -10.24
CA ARG A 193 -29.71 -0.77 -9.83
C ARG A 193 -28.73 -0.45 -8.72
N LEU A 194 -28.10 0.73 -8.76
CA LEU A 194 -27.23 1.18 -7.67
C LEU A 194 -28.03 1.39 -6.38
N LYS A 195 -29.18 2.06 -6.44
CA LYS A 195 -30.04 2.26 -5.26
C LYS A 195 -30.50 0.93 -4.66
N ASP A 196 -30.85 -0.04 -5.50
CA ASP A 196 -31.24 -1.37 -5.05
C ASP A 196 -30.06 -2.15 -4.47
N HIS A 197 -28.87 -2.03 -5.08
CA HIS A 197 -27.63 -2.60 -4.54
C HIS A 197 -27.29 -2.02 -3.17
N ILE A 198 -27.36 -0.69 -3.02
CA ILE A 198 -27.15 0.00 -1.75
C ILE A 198 -28.25 -0.37 -0.75
N ARG A 199 -29.52 -0.53 -1.13
CA ARG A 199 -30.56 -0.99 -0.19
C ARG A 199 -30.32 -2.42 0.28
N LYS A 200 -29.83 -3.28 -0.61
CA LYS A 200 -29.58 -4.71 -0.32
C LYS A 200 -28.32 -4.94 0.51
N HIS A 201 -27.31 -4.09 0.35
CA HIS A 201 -25.98 -4.27 0.94
C HIS A 201 -25.53 -3.13 1.86
N GLY A 202 -26.25 -2.01 1.85
CA GLY A 202 -26.12 -0.95 2.83
C GLY A 202 -26.58 -1.52 4.16
N MET A 203 -25.63 -1.58 5.09
CA MET A 203 -25.89 -1.99 6.45
C MET A 203 -26.94 -1.03 7.02
N ASP A 204 -28.10 -1.56 7.44
CA ASP A 204 -28.94 -0.87 8.41
C ASP A 204 -28.04 -0.50 9.61
N SER A 205 -27.71 0.78 9.72
CA SER A 205 -27.16 1.42 10.92
C SER A 205 -28.14 2.47 11.38
#